data_AF-A0AAN8BPC8-F1
#
_entry.id   AF-A0AAN8BPC8-F1
#
_cell.length_a   1.000
_cell.length_b   1.000
_cell.length_c   1.000
_cell.angle_alpha   90.00
_cell.angle_beta   90.00
_cell.angle_gamma   90.00
#
_symmetry.space_group_name_H-M   'P 1'
#
loop_
_entity.id
_entity.type
_entity.pdbx_description
1 polymer ?
#
loop_
_entity_poly.entity_id
_entity_poly.type
_entity_poly.pdbx_seq_one_letter_code
_entity_poly.pdbx_strand_id
1 'polypeptide(L)'
;MRQLELQAAVLVSTSNMSIEVLHNSSENLYSESMEFILHTTVQTGSCRVSAQSSSLALSSLLDIGLNYCNLNNLLTASGLNLAAGFTEMTSEWACLGYGFAACIT
;
A
#
# COMPACT_ATOMS: atom_id res chain seq x y z
N MET A 1 23.31 11.20 -17.55
CA MET A 1 23.06 11.25 -16.10
C MET A 1 21.63 11.75 -15.90
N ARG A 2 20.64 10.84 -15.93
CA ARG A 2 19.26 11.19 -15.54
C ARG A 2 19.19 10.95 -14.04
N GLN A 3 19.03 12.01 -13.27
CA GLN A 3 18.69 11.90 -11.86
C GLN A 3 17.43 11.03 -11.76
N LEU A 4 17.53 9.94 -10.99
CA LEU A 4 16.37 9.24 -10.46
C LEU A 4 15.56 10.28 -9.69
N GLU A 5 14.38 10.64 -10.17
CA GLU A 5 13.38 11.28 -9.33
C GLU A 5 12.97 10.24 -8.29
N LEU A 6 13.46 10.42 -7.05
CA LEU A 6 13.05 9.59 -5.93
C LEU A 6 11.55 9.83 -5.71
N GLN A 7 10.72 8.87 -6.12
CA GLN A 7 9.46 8.60 -5.44
C GLN A 7 9.81 8.35 -3.98
N ALA A 8 9.54 9.31 -3.11
CA ALA A 8 9.98 9.27 -1.72
C ALA A 8 8.81 8.82 -0.84
N ALA A 9 8.73 7.51 -0.57
CA ALA A 9 7.98 7.02 0.57
C ALA A 9 8.75 7.39 1.85
N VAL A 10 8.10 8.13 2.73
CA VAL A 10 8.64 8.58 4.01
C VAL A 10 7.96 7.82 5.14
N LEU A 11 8.75 7.15 5.98
CA LEU A 11 8.24 6.56 7.22
C LEU A 11 7.82 7.69 8.16
N VAL A 12 6.52 7.75 8.49
CA VAL A 12 5.94 8.75 9.39
C VAL A 12 6.07 8.30 10.83
N SER A 13 5.63 7.08 11.12
CA SER A 13 5.70 6.50 12.46
C SER A 13 5.80 4.98 12.40
N THR A 14 6.30 4.38 13.48
CA THR A 14 6.36 2.93 13.66
C THR A 14 6.12 2.57 15.11
N SER A 15 5.43 1.47 15.33
CA SER A 15 5.22 0.86 16.64
C SER A 15 5.35 -0.66 16.54
N ASN A 16 5.12 -1.37 17.64
CA ASN A 16 5.10 -2.84 17.65
C ASN A 16 3.92 -3.43 16.85
N MET A 17 2.89 -2.62 16.56
CA MET A 17 1.64 -3.08 15.94
C MET A 17 1.27 -2.30 14.68
N SER A 18 1.98 -1.22 14.35
CA SER A 18 1.63 -0.35 13.24
C SER A 18 2.84 0.28 12.55
N ILE A 19 2.70 0.55 11.26
CA ILE A 19 3.65 1.30 10.43
C ILE A 19 2.83 2.30 9.62
N GLU A 20 3.19 3.57 9.71
CA GLU A 20 2.57 4.65 8.93
C GLU A 20 3.59 5.24 7.96
N VAL A 21 3.18 5.37 6.70
CA VAL A 21 4.02 5.84 5.60
C VAL A 21 3.27 6.92 4.83
N LEU A 22 3.97 7.98 4.47
CA LEU A 22 3.49 8.98 3.54
C LEU A 22 4.24 8.84 2.23
N HIS A 23 3.52 8.61 1.14
CA HIS A 23 4.06 8.62 -0.20
C HIS A 23 3.65 9.90 -0.91
N ASN A 24 4.61 10.56 -1.56
CA ASN A 24 4.36 11.71 -2.40
C ASN A 24 4.85 11.40 -3.81
N SER A 25 3.96 11.60 -4.78
CA SER A 25 4.32 11.59 -6.20
C SER A 25 5.30 12.73 -6.53
N SER A 26 6.04 12.56 -7.62
CA SER A 26 6.84 13.63 -8.22
C SER A 26 5.96 14.86 -8.41
N GLU A 27 6.46 16.04 -8.02
CA GLU A 27 5.74 17.32 -8.01
C GLU A 27 4.65 17.50 -6.91
N ASN A 28 4.54 16.59 -5.92
CA ASN A 28 3.53 16.64 -4.84
C ASN A 28 2.07 16.77 -5.34
N LEU A 29 1.79 16.29 -6.56
CA LEU A 29 0.45 16.37 -7.16
C LEU A 29 -0.53 15.39 -6.51
N TYR A 30 0.01 14.29 -6.00
CA TYR A 30 -0.69 13.25 -5.26
C TYR A 30 0.14 12.91 -4.02
N SER A 31 -0.54 12.93 -2.87
CA SER A 31 -0.01 12.50 -1.59
C SER A 31 -0.92 11.39 -1.08
N GLU A 32 -0.33 10.27 -0.70
CA GLU A 32 -1.05 9.11 -0.20
C GLU A 32 -0.52 8.72 1.17
N SER A 33 -1.44 8.51 2.10
CA SER A 33 -1.14 7.91 3.40
C SER A 33 -1.33 6.41 3.31
N MET A 34 -0.35 5.65 3.79
CA MET A 34 -0.43 4.21 3.93
C MET A 34 -0.26 3.80 5.39
N GLU A 35 -1.11 2.89 5.84
CA GLU A 35 -1.05 2.31 7.18
C GLU A 35 -1.00 0.80 7.08
N PHE A 36 -0.11 0.18 7.87
CA PHE A 36 -0.01 -1.26 8.04
C PHE A 36 -0.22 -1.60 9.50
N ILE A 37 -1.17 -2.48 9.80
CA ILE A 37 -1.46 -3.00 11.13
C ILE A 37 -0.99 -4.45 11.22
N LEU A 38 -0.05 -4.71 12.12
CA LEU A 38 0.55 -6.00 12.38
C LEU A 38 -0.27 -6.73 13.46
N HIS A 39 -0.91 -7.82 13.08
CA HIS A 39 -1.72 -8.64 13.98
C HIS A 39 -0.91 -9.81 14.51
N THR A 40 -0.89 -9.98 15.83
CA THR A 40 -0.35 -11.19 16.45
C THR A 40 -1.33 -12.33 16.25
N THR A 41 -0.94 -13.38 15.52
CA THR A 41 -1.74 -14.60 15.44
C THR A 41 -1.14 -15.65 16.37
N VAL A 42 -1.78 -15.84 17.52
CA VAL A 42 -1.31 -16.77 18.57
C VAL A 42 -1.51 -18.24 18.20
N GLN A 43 -2.29 -18.56 17.16
CA GLN A 43 -2.71 -19.93 16.85
C GLN A 43 -2.11 -20.54 15.57
N THR A 44 -1.72 -19.74 14.58
CA THR A 44 -1.38 -20.25 13.23
C THR A 44 0.10 -20.12 12.86
N GLY A 45 0.92 -19.48 13.71
CA GLY A 45 2.32 -19.20 13.38
C GLY A 45 2.50 -18.29 12.16
N SER A 46 1.43 -17.62 11.71
CA SER A 46 1.40 -16.78 10.52
C SER A 46 1.46 -15.29 10.91
N CYS A 47 2.13 -14.47 10.10
CA CYS A 47 1.98 -13.02 10.23
C CYS A 47 0.72 -12.59 9.48
N ARG A 48 -0.16 -11.81 10.12
CA ARG A 48 -1.29 -11.16 9.44
C ARG A 48 -1.06 -9.66 9.46
N VAL A 49 -1.15 -9.04 8.30
CA VAL A 49 -1.06 -7.58 8.14
C VAL A 49 -2.35 -7.09 7.51
N SER A 50 -3.00 -6.11 8.13
CA SER A 50 -4.01 -5.30 7.45
C SER A 50 -3.32 -4.08 6.87
N ALA A 51 -3.63 -3.70 5.64
CA ALA A 51 -3.05 -2.53 5.01
C ALA A 51 -4.15 -1.63 4.44
N GLN A 52 -3.94 -0.32 4.53
CA GLN A 52 -4.80 0.70 3.94
C GLN A 52 -3.94 1.73 3.21
N SER A 53 -4.42 2.22 2.07
CA SER A 53 -3.88 3.39 1.37
C SER A 53 -5.02 4.37 1.16
N SER A 54 -4.76 5.66 1.42
CA SER A 54 -5.73 6.75 1.26
C SER A 54 -5.07 7.95 0.60
N SER A 55 -5.63 8.39 -0.53
CA SER A 55 -5.31 9.66 -1.16
C SER A 55 -5.67 10.85 -0.25
N LEU A 56 -4.75 11.80 -0.07
CA LEU A 56 -4.95 13.01 0.75
C LEU A 56 -5.50 14.20 -0.07
N ALA A 57 -5.66 14.05 -1.39
CA ALA A 57 -6.17 15.09 -2.29
C ALA A 57 -7.65 14.88 -2.69
N LEU A 58 -8.35 15.97 -3.00
CA LEU A 58 -9.75 16.03 -3.47
C LEU A 58 -9.95 15.58 -4.94
N SER A 59 -8.90 15.13 -5.62
CA SER A 59 -8.83 15.10 -7.10
C SER A 59 -9.01 13.73 -7.74
N SER A 60 -9.76 12.81 -7.14
CA SER A 60 -10.26 11.69 -7.94
C SER A 60 -11.64 11.21 -7.50
N LEU A 61 -12.66 11.68 -8.22
CA LEU A 61 -14.03 11.12 -8.16
C LEU A 61 -14.05 9.61 -8.53
N LEU A 62 -12.96 9.10 -9.12
CA LEU A 62 -12.75 7.71 -9.49
C LEU A 62 -11.28 7.37 -9.27
N ASP A 63 -10.90 7.02 -8.05
CA ASP A 63 -9.52 6.69 -7.68
C ASP A 63 -9.07 5.32 -8.24
N ILE A 64 -9.50 4.95 -9.46
CA ILE A 64 -9.37 3.70 -10.27
C ILE A 64 -8.51 2.57 -9.65
N GLY A 65 -8.83 2.14 -8.44
CA GLY A 65 -8.00 1.20 -7.69
C GLY A 65 -6.57 1.69 -7.39
N LEU A 66 -6.25 2.98 -7.49
CA LEU A 66 -4.93 3.55 -7.18
C LEU A 66 -4.49 3.22 -5.76
N ASN A 67 -5.41 3.31 -4.78
CA ASN A 67 -5.12 2.91 -3.40
C ASN A 67 -4.75 1.42 -3.29
N TYR A 68 -5.42 0.54 -4.05
CA TYR A 68 -5.03 -0.86 -4.13
C TYR A 68 -3.65 -1.00 -4.78
N CYS A 69 -3.43 -0.33 -5.91
CA CYS A 69 -2.17 -0.41 -6.65
C CYS A 69 -0.98 0.10 -5.85
N ASN A 70 -1.14 1.11 -5.01
CA ASN A 70 -0.08 1.57 -4.11
C ASN A 70 0.37 0.44 -3.17
N LEU A 71 -0.58 -0.24 -2.54
CA LEU A 71 -0.30 -1.38 -1.64
C LEU A 71 0.28 -2.57 -2.42
N ASN A 72 -0.30 -2.92 -3.56
CA ASN A 72 0.16 -4.02 -4.41
C ASN A 72 1.58 -3.77 -4.93
N ASN A 73 1.89 -2.55 -5.38
CA ASN A 73 3.20 -2.20 -5.90
C ASN A 73 4.27 -2.29 -4.81
N LEU A 74 3.96 -1.88 -3.58
CA LEU A 74 4.88 -2.06 -2.45
C LEU A 74 5.10 -3.54 -2.11
N LEU A 75 4.02 -4.33 -2.06
CA LEU A 75 4.11 -5.77 -1.78
C LEU A 75 4.90 -6.53 -2.86
N THR A 76 4.69 -6.18 -4.12
CA THR A 76 5.40 -6.80 -5.26
C THR A 76 6.85 -6.37 -5.35
N ALA A 77 7.15 -5.08 -5.17
CA ALA A 77 8.53 -4.57 -5.17
C ALA A 77 9.38 -5.12 -4.01
N SER A 78 8.76 -5.40 -2.86
CA SER A 78 9.45 -6.04 -1.72
C SER A 78 9.63 -7.55 -1.87
N GLY A 79 8.93 -8.19 -2.82
CA GLY A 79 8.93 -9.64 -3.01
C GLY A 79 8.14 -10.42 -1.95
N LEU A 80 7.46 -9.74 -1.02
CA LEU A 80 6.65 -10.39 0.02
C LEU A 80 5.49 -11.20 -0.57
N ASN A 81 4.96 -10.77 -1.70
CA ASN A 81 3.94 -11.49 -2.45
C ASN A 81 4.40 -12.88 -2.96
N LEU A 82 5.72 -13.13 -2.99
CA LEU A 82 6.31 -14.41 -3.40
C LEU A 82 6.69 -15.30 -2.20
N ALA A 83 6.52 -14.83 -0.97
CA ALA A 83 6.88 -15.58 0.21
C ALA A 83 6.01 -16.84 0.37
N ALA A 84 6.59 -17.93 0.88
CA ALA A 84 5.86 -19.17 1.10
C ALA A 84 4.69 -18.95 2.08
N GLY A 85 3.48 -19.32 1.67
CA GLY A 85 2.27 -19.12 2.46
C GLY A 85 1.68 -17.71 2.39
N PHE A 86 2.19 -16.83 1.53
CA PHE A 86 1.55 -15.54 1.26
C PHE A 86 0.12 -15.76 0.73
N THR A 87 -0.81 -14.97 1.23
CA THR A 87 -2.19 -14.95 0.75
C THR A 87 -2.73 -13.54 0.89
N GLU A 88 -3.16 -12.95 -0.23
CA GLU A 88 -3.90 -11.70 -0.24
C GLU A 88 -5.39 -11.98 0.03
N MET A 89 -5.98 -11.25 0.97
CA MET A 89 -7.42 -11.27 1.22
C MET A 89 -7.98 -9.87 1.00
N THR A 90 -8.48 -9.60 -0.21
CA THR A 90 -9.04 -8.30 -0.62
C THR A 90 -10.31 -8.49 -1.46
N SER A 91 -11.00 -7.39 -1.76
CA SER A 91 -12.25 -7.34 -2.51
C SER A 91 -12.65 -5.89 -2.80
N GLU A 92 -13.68 -5.69 -3.63
CA GLU A 92 -14.25 -4.36 -3.89
C GLU A 92 -14.81 -3.65 -2.65
N TRP A 93 -15.23 -4.39 -1.62
CA TRP A 93 -15.69 -3.79 -0.36
C TRP A 93 -14.53 -3.39 0.55
N ALA A 94 -13.39 -4.09 0.45
CA ALA A 94 -12.19 -3.80 1.23
C ALA A 94 -11.34 -2.70 0.58
N CYS A 95 -11.25 -2.69 -0.75
CA CYS A 95 -10.57 -1.67 -1.52
C CYS A 95 -11.38 -1.35 -2.78
N LEU A 96 -11.97 -0.16 -2.81
CA LEU A 96 -12.80 0.28 -3.94
C LEU A 96 -11.97 0.39 -5.22
N GLY A 97 -12.49 -0.18 -6.31
CA GLY A 97 -11.83 -0.18 -7.62
C GLY A 97 -10.84 -1.33 -7.80
N TYR A 98 -10.73 -2.26 -6.84
CA TYR A 98 -9.84 -3.42 -6.90
C TYR A 98 -10.01 -4.25 -8.19
N GLY A 99 -11.24 -4.56 -8.58
CA GLY A 99 -11.57 -5.39 -9.73
C GLY A 99 -11.38 -4.68 -11.08
N PHE A 100 -11.20 -3.36 -11.07
CA PHE A 100 -10.88 -2.56 -12.25
C PHE A 100 -9.45 -2.00 -12.20
N ALA A 101 -8.67 -2.36 -11.17
CA ALA A 101 -7.32 -1.84 -10.96
C ALA A 101 -6.39 -2.36 -12.07
N ALA A 102 -5.75 -1.43 -12.78
CA ALA A 102 -4.71 -1.72 -13.76
C ALA A 102 -3.36 -1.29 -13.18
N CYS A 103 -2.87 -2.03 -12.19
CA CYS A 103 -1.62 -1.69 -11.51
C CYS A 103 -0.43 -1.91 -12.44
N ILE A 104 0.29 -0.83 -12.76
CA ILE A 104 1.54 -0.87 -13.52
C ILE A 104 2.68 -0.84 -12.50
N THR A 105 3.66 -1.72 -12.70
CA THR A 105 4.89 -1.82 -11.88
C THR A 105 6.09 -1.35 -12.68
#